data_AF-A0A3M7FXZ1-F1
#
_entry.id   AF-A0A3M7FXZ1-F1
#
_cell.length_a   1.000
_cell.length_b   1.000
_cell.length_c   1.000
_cell.angle_alpha   90.00
_cell.angle_beta   90.00
_cell.angle_gamma   90.00
#
_symmetry.space_group_name_H-M   'P 1'
#
loop_
_entity.id
_entity.type
_entity.pdbx_description
1 polymer ?
#
loop_
_entity_poly.entity_id
_entity_poly.type
_entity_poly.pdbx_seq_one_letter_code
_entity_poly.pdbx_strand_id
1 'polypeptide(L)'
;MARVTGVPFNNLLSKGQQIKFISQLFRKALEQQLVIPNLKSEGTDDQYEGATVIEPTRGYYDVPVATLDFASLYPSIMQAHNLCYTTLLNRNAIEKLNLRKDEDYIQTPNGDLFCTAKVRKGLLSQILEELLSARKRAKKELGVETDSFKKAVLNGRQLALKISANSVYGLTGATVGKLPCLAIASSTTSYGRQMIEKTKEEVEAKYTIANGYSHDAQVIYGDTDSVMVKFGPNDLATAMQLGNEAAEYVSAKFIKPIKLEFEKVYYPYLLINKKRYAGLFWTKPEKWDKMDTKGIETVRRDNCRLVQTVIETSLRMLLIERDVQGAQDYVKETISELLQNKVDMSSLVITKALSKSDYAAKQAHTELAERMRKRDAGSAPALGDRVAYVMVKGAAGSKGYEKSEDPIFVLENNLPIDTMYYLNNQLAKPLGRIFEPILGEKKAQSLLTGEHTRSISVAAPTMGGLMKFAQKTSTCLGCKKPLTSKEERDGAVGSECSHRFSELYQRSLSKQSELEVRFARLWTQCQRCQGSMHNEVICSSRDCPIFYMRMKAKKDVEEAGRELGRFDRDAVLW
;
A
#
# COMPACT_ATOMS: atom_id res chain seq x y z
N MET A 1 25.81 -4.41 -9.33
CA MET A 1 25.36 -3.14 -9.96
C MET A 1 26.53 -2.28 -10.41
N ALA A 2 27.50 -1.96 -9.55
CA ALA A 2 28.69 -1.15 -9.89
C ALA A 2 29.37 -1.57 -11.21
N ARG A 3 29.60 -2.88 -11.41
CA ARG A 3 30.21 -3.41 -12.65
C ARG A 3 29.37 -3.16 -13.92
N VAL A 4 28.04 -3.17 -13.80
CA VAL A 4 27.12 -2.95 -14.93
C VAL A 4 27.01 -1.47 -15.26
N THR A 5 26.88 -0.61 -14.23
CA THR A 5 26.65 0.82 -14.42
C THR A 5 27.93 1.65 -14.47
N GLY A 6 29.09 1.05 -14.18
CA GLY A 6 30.39 1.72 -14.28
C GLY A 6 30.72 2.73 -13.18
N VAL A 7 30.06 2.66 -12.03
CA VAL A 7 30.24 3.62 -10.91
C VAL A 7 31.00 3.00 -9.73
N PRO A 8 31.74 3.80 -8.93
CA PRO A 8 32.34 3.34 -7.67
C PRO A 8 31.29 2.78 -6.71
N PHE A 9 31.70 1.82 -5.88
CA PHE A 9 30.78 1.14 -4.95
C PHE A 9 30.10 2.11 -3.98
N ASN A 10 30.84 3.07 -3.41
CA ASN A 10 30.31 4.06 -2.45
C ASN A 10 29.21 4.97 -3.04
N ASN A 11 29.19 5.16 -4.37
CA ASN A 11 28.15 5.95 -5.03
C ASN A 11 26.80 5.22 -5.07
N LEU A 12 26.78 3.89 -4.89
CA LEU A 12 25.53 3.15 -4.80
C LEU A 12 24.76 3.42 -3.51
N LEU A 13 25.45 3.88 -2.46
CA LEU A 13 24.88 4.20 -1.15
C LEU A 13 24.58 5.70 -0.99
N SER A 14 25.44 6.55 -1.55
CA SER A 14 25.41 8.01 -1.32
C SER A 14 24.76 8.82 -2.44
N LYS A 15 24.52 8.23 -3.63
CA LYS A 15 24.00 8.94 -4.81
C LYS A 15 22.80 8.23 -5.43
N GLY A 16 21.99 9.00 -6.16
CA GLY A 16 20.78 8.52 -6.84
C GLY A 16 21.04 7.78 -8.16
N GLN A 17 19.99 7.61 -8.99
CA GLN A 17 20.09 6.89 -10.26
C GLN A 17 20.82 7.66 -11.36
N GLN A 18 20.78 9.01 -11.34
CA GLN A 18 21.34 9.86 -12.38
C GLN A 18 22.84 9.60 -12.64
N ILE A 19 23.65 9.40 -11.59
CA ILE A 19 25.09 9.16 -11.76
C ILE A 19 25.38 7.86 -12.53
N LYS A 20 24.52 6.84 -12.38
CA LYS A 20 24.65 5.54 -13.05
C LYS A 20 24.38 5.69 -14.55
N PHE A 21 23.36 6.47 -14.90
CA PHE A 21 23.02 6.78 -16.29
C PHE A 21 24.10 7.63 -16.95
N ILE A 22 24.51 8.72 -16.30
CA ILE A 22 25.55 9.61 -16.82
C ILE A 22 26.86 8.83 -17.03
N SER A 23 27.27 7.97 -16.09
CA SER A 23 28.47 7.14 -16.27
C SER A 23 28.41 6.25 -17.52
N GLN A 24 27.27 5.59 -17.77
CA GLN A 24 27.06 4.78 -18.97
C GLN A 24 27.05 5.63 -20.24
N LEU A 25 26.39 6.80 -20.20
CA LEU A 25 26.33 7.73 -21.32
C LEU A 25 27.72 8.24 -21.71
N PHE A 26 28.56 8.64 -20.75
CA PHE A 26 29.93 9.08 -20.99
C PHE A 26 30.80 7.98 -21.60
N ARG A 27 30.69 6.73 -21.12
CA ARG A 27 31.42 5.59 -21.68
C ARG A 27 31.04 5.34 -23.15
N LYS A 28 29.74 5.35 -23.46
CA LYS A 28 29.25 5.18 -24.84
C LYS A 28 29.53 6.36 -25.75
N ALA A 29 29.53 7.58 -25.22
CA ALA A 29 29.95 8.76 -25.97
C ALA A 29 31.44 8.67 -26.34
N LEU A 30 32.30 8.23 -25.43
CA LEU A 30 33.73 8.03 -25.68
C LEU A 30 34.00 7.00 -26.79
N GLU A 31 33.29 5.86 -26.75
CA GLU A 31 33.38 4.81 -27.80
C GLU A 31 33.06 5.36 -29.21
N GLN A 32 32.23 6.40 -29.32
CA GLN A 32 31.83 7.03 -30.58
C GLN A 32 32.48 8.40 -30.82
N GLN A 33 33.47 8.79 -30.02
CA GLN A 33 34.15 10.10 -30.11
C GLN A 33 33.18 11.29 -30.05
N LEU A 34 32.14 11.18 -29.23
CA LEU A 34 31.14 12.23 -29.01
C LEU A 34 31.44 13.01 -27.74
N VAL A 35 31.10 14.30 -27.75
CA VAL A 35 31.20 15.18 -26.58
C VAL A 35 29.80 15.44 -26.03
N ILE A 36 29.63 15.28 -24.72
CA ILE A 36 28.37 15.57 -24.04
C ILE A 36 28.36 17.06 -23.65
N PRO A 37 27.36 17.84 -24.10
CA PRO A 37 27.30 19.26 -23.76
C PRO A 37 26.97 19.47 -22.28
N ASN A 38 27.55 20.51 -21.67
CA ASN A 38 27.21 20.95 -20.32
C ASN A 38 26.07 21.98 -20.37
N LEU A 39 24.85 21.51 -20.62
CA LEU A 39 23.66 22.36 -20.62
C LEU A 39 23.39 22.89 -19.20
N LYS A 40 23.06 24.19 -19.09
CA LYS A 40 22.60 24.77 -17.82
C LYS A 40 21.25 24.14 -17.47
N SER A 41 21.12 23.64 -16.25
CA SER A 41 19.85 23.17 -15.71
C SER A 41 19.07 24.39 -15.25
N GLU A 42 18.41 25.06 -16.18
CA GLU A 42 17.33 25.98 -15.82
C GLU A 42 16.15 25.09 -15.50
N GLY A 43 15.76 25.01 -14.23
CA GLY A 43 14.61 24.23 -13.82
C GLY A 43 13.37 24.84 -14.45
N THR A 44 12.98 24.36 -15.63
CA THR A 44 11.73 24.75 -16.25
C THR A 44 10.60 23.93 -15.63
N ASP A 45 9.46 24.58 -15.42
CA ASP A 45 8.21 23.94 -14.96
C ASP A 45 7.45 23.26 -16.11
N ASP A 46 8.10 23.06 -17.25
CA ASP A 46 7.52 22.43 -18.42
C ASP A 46 7.17 20.96 -18.13
N GLN A 47 5.88 20.72 -17.91
CA GLN A 47 5.34 19.38 -17.79
C GLN A 47 4.98 18.84 -19.17
N TYR A 48 5.26 17.56 -19.39
CA TYR A 48 4.83 16.84 -20.59
C TYR A 48 3.75 15.82 -20.23
N GLU A 49 2.93 15.47 -21.21
CA GLU A 49 1.84 14.53 -21.02
C GLU A 49 2.37 13.10 -20.76
N GLY A 50 1.98 12.52 -19.61
CA GLY A 50 2.42 11.22 -19.14
C GLY A 50 1.69 10.02 -19.77
N ALA A 51 1.69 8.89 -19.07
CA ALA A 51 0.99 7.68 -19.51
C ALA A 51 -0.55 7.84 -19.49
N THR A 52 -1.23 7.14 -20.40
CA THR A 52 -2.69 6.96 -20.33
C THR A 52 -3.04 5.77 -19.45
N VAL A 53 -4.14 5.92 -18.70
CA VAL A 53 -4.79 4.83 -17.97
C VAL A 53 -6.19 4.70 -18.56
N ILE A 54 -6.49 3.54 -19.17
CA ILE A 54 -7.83 3.24 -19.69
C ILE A 54 -8.81 3.32 -18.50
N GLU A 55 -9.97 3.95 -18.73
CA GLU A 55 -10.98 4.03 -17.69
C GLU A 55 -11.43 2.63 -17.26
N PRO A 56 -11.34 2.29 -15.96
CA PRO A 56 -11.74 0.98 -15.49
C PRO A 56 -13.26 0.83 -15.60
N THR A 57 -13.68 -0.30 -16.17
CA THR A 57 -15.05 -0.78 -15.96
C THR A 57 -15.10 -1.34 -14.54
N ARG A 58 -15.57 -0.53 -13.59
CA ARG A 58 -15.54 -0.90 -12.17
C ARG A 58 -16.54 -2.01 -11.88
N GLY A 59 -16.18 -2.95 -11.04
CA GLY A 59 -17.06 -4.05 -10.70
C GLY A 59 -16.35 -5.21 -10.02
N TYR A 60 -17.19 -6.13 -9.54
CA TYR A 60 -16.78 -7.47 -9.17
C TYR A 60 -16.98 -8.41 -10.37
N TYR A 61 -15.91 -9.08 -10.77
CA TYR A 61 -15.85 -10.00 -11.88
C TYR A 61 -15.67 -11.42 -11.33
N ASP A 62 -16.75 -12.20 -11.37
CA ASP A 62 -16.70 -13.65 -11.11
C ASP A 62 -16.45 -14.45 -12.40
N VAL A 63 -15.63 -13.88 -13.29
CA VAL A 63 -15.16 -14.52 -14.51
C VAL A 63 -13.65 -14.28 -14.62
N PRO A 64 -12.88 -15.21 -15.21
CA PRO A 64 -11.46 -15.02 -15.46
C PRO A 64 -11.15 -13.75 -16.27
N VAL A 65 -10.20 -12.96 -15.78
CA VAL A 65 -9.66 -11.78 -16.48
C VAL A 65 -8.18 -11.98 -16.73
N ALA A 66 -7.79 -12.09 -18.00
CA ALA A 66 -6.40 -12.25 -18.40
C ALA A 66 -5.67 -10.91 -18.39
N THR A 67 -4.42 -10.89 -17.91
CA THR A 67 -3.56 -9.71 -17.93
C THR A 67 -2.45 -9.91 -18.95
N LEU A 68 -2.36 -9.00 -19.92
CA LEU A 68 -1.29 -8.94 -20.91
C LEU A 68 -0.42 -7.71 -20.61
N ASP A 69 0.89 -7.87 -20.50
CA ASP A 69 1.84 -6.81 -20.10
C ASP A 69 2.97 -6.65 -21.13
N PHE A 70 3.33 -5.41 -21.44
CA PHE A 70 4.43 -5.12 -22.36
C PHE A 70 5.79 -5.35 -21.66
N ALA A 71 6.62 -6.20 -22.27
CA ALA A 71 7.92 -6.51 -21.70
C ALA A 71 8.88 -5.31 -21.79
N SER A 72 8.98 -4.54 -20.70
CA SER A 72 9.81 -3.32 -20.61
C SER A 72 9.38 -2.24 -21.61
N LEU A 73 8.11 -1.83 -21.56
CA LEU A 73 7.48 -0.90 -22.51
C LEU A 73 8.37 0.27 -22.98
N TYR A 74 8.72 1.20 -22.08
CA TYR A 74 9.46 2.41 -22.47
C TYR A 74 10.87 2.12 -23.02
N PRO A 75 11.71 1.27 -22.37
CA PRO A 75 12.94 0.81 -22.98
C PRO A 75 12.76 0.25 -24.40
N SER A 76 11.74 -0.58 -24.62
CA SER A 76 11.47 -1.20 -25.92
C SER A 76 11.03 -0.18 -26.97
N ILE A 77 10.21 0.82 -26.61
CA ILE A 77 9.82 1.93 -27.49
C ILE A 77 11.05 2.73 -27.93
N MET A 78 11.91 3.12 -26.98
CA MET A 78 13.11 3.89 -27.28
C MET A 78 14.05 3.13 -28.23
N GLN A 79 14.18 1.82 -28.05
CA GLN A 79 14.98 0.96 -28.93
C GLN A 79 14.35 0.79 -30.32
N ALA A 80 13.06 0.48 -30.38
CA ALA A 80 12.33 0.23 -31.62
C ALA A 80 12.33 1.46 -32.56
N HIS A 81 12.13 2.65 -31.99
CA HIS A 81 12.05 3.90 -32.73
C HIS A 81 13.35 4.70 -32.70
N ASN A 82 14.44 4.12 -32.18
CA ASN A 82 15.78 4.72 -32.12
C ASN A 82 15.80 6.13 -31.46
N LEU A 83 15.05 6.31 -30.38
CA LEU A 83 14.91 7.59 -29.68
C LEU A 83 16.14 7.88 -28.82
N CYS A 84 16.92 8.89 -29.19
CA CYS A 84 18.19 9.24 -28.51
C CYS A 84 18.55 10.71 -28.74
N TYR A 85 19.36 11.28 -27.83
CA TYR A 85 19.95 12.61 -27.99
C TYR A 85 20.71 12.77 -29.32
N THR A 86 21.38 11.72 -29.77
CA THR A 86 22.22 11.72 -30.98
C THR A 86 21.44 11.45 -32.26
N THR A 87 20.15 11.18 -32.17
CA THR A 87 19.28 10.85 -33.31
C THR A 87 18.16 11.86 -33.47
N LEU A 88 17.98 12.79 -32.52
CA LEU A 88 17.04 13.90 -32.61
C LEU A 88 17.44 14.85 -33.73
N LEU A 89 16.48 15.17 -34.60
CA LEU A 89 16.67 16.01 -35.77
C LEU A 89 15.82 17.29 -35.68
N ASN A 90 16.25 18.31 -36.40
CA ASN A 90 15.45 19.48 -36.74
C ASN A 90 15.23 19.54 -38.26
N ARG A 91 14.27 20.38 -38.70
CA ARG A 91 13.92 20.49 -40.13
C ARG A 91 15.11 20.90 -41.01
N ASN A 92 15.93 21.83 -40.54
CA ASN A 92 17.12 22.29 -41.25
C ASN A 92 18.13 21.16 -41.49
N ALA A 93 18.31 20.25 -40.53
CA ALA A 93 19.20 19.11 -40.68
C ALA A 93 18.69 18.11 -41.73
N ILE A 94 17.37 17.90 -41.80
CA ILE A 94 16.74 17.03 -42.79
C ILE A 94 16.95 17.59 -44.20
N GLU A 95 16.71 18.88 -44.41
CA GLU A 95 16.89 19.55 -45.70
C GLU A 95 18.37 19.54 -46.13
N LYS A 96 19.28 19.88 -45.21
CA LYS A 96 20.72 19.94 -45.49
C LYS A 96 21.33 18.58 -45.83
N LEU A 97 20.86 17.52 -45.17
CA LEU A 97 21.36 16.15 -45.38
C LEU A 97 20.51 15.36 -46.39
N ASN A 98 19.47 15.98 -46.95
CA ASN A 98 18.56 15.38 -47.93
C ASN A 98 17.95 14.04 -47.45
N LEU A 99 17.55 13.98 -46.18
CA LEU A 99 17.04 12.76 -45.53
C LEU A 99 15.61 12.45 -45.99
N ARG A 100 15.32 11.17 -46.25
CA ARG A 100 13.98 10.72 -46.68
C ARG A 100 13.13 10.27 -45.50
N LYS A 101 11.86 10.70 -45.48
CA LYS A 101 10.87 10.29 -44.47
C LYS A 101 10.59 8.79 -44.59
N ASP A 102 10.43 8.13 -43.45
CA ASP A 102 10.15 6.70 -43.27
C ASP A 102 11.27 5.75 -43.74
N GLU A 103 12.39 6.29 -44.25
CA GLU A 103 13.60 5.54 -44.59
C GLU A 103 14.77 5.98 -43.69
N ASP A 104 15.12 7.26 -43.74
CA ASP A 104 16.26 7.85 -43.01
C ASP A 104 15.84 8.55 -41.71
N TYR A 105 14.58 9.03 -41.63
CA TYR A 105 14.01 9.58 -40.41
C TYR A 105 12.53 9.25 -40.24
N ILE A 106 12.07 9.27 -38.98
CA ILE A 106 10.67 9.11 -38.61
C ILE A 106 10.15 10.37 -37.91
N GLN A 107 8.84 10.57 -37.96
CA GLN A 107 8.13 11.55 -37.16
C GLN A 107 7.35 10.82 -36.07
N THR A 108 7.56 11.22 -34.81
CA THR A 108 6.84 10.64 -33.69
C THR A 108 5.42 11.19 -33.61
N PRO A 109 4.51 10.52 -32.89
CA PRO A 109 3.17 11.05 -32.61
C PRO A 109 3.15 12.44 -31.96
N ASN A 110 4.22 12.82 -31.27
CA ASN A 110 4.37 14.16 -30.66
C ASN A 110 4.88 15.22 -31.65
N GLY A 111 5.18 14.84 -32.89
CA GLY A 111 5.68 15.73 -33.95
C GLY A 111 7.21 15.83 -34.03
N ASP A 112 7.94 15.31 -33.03
CA ASP A 112 9.41 15.29 -33.02
C ASP A 112 9.99 14.36 -34.08
N LEU A 113 11.19 14.70 -34.58
CA LEU A 113 11.84 14.03 -35.70
C LEU A 113 13.09 13.29 -35.24
N PHE A 114 13.23 12.02 -35.59
CA PHE A 114 14.39 11.19 -35.22
C PHE A 114 14.93 10.42 -36.42
N CYS A 115 16.25 10.30 -36.56
CA CYS A 115 16.84 9.47 -37.60
C CYS A 115 16.69 7.98 -37.30
N THR A 116 16.52 7.15 -38.33
CA THR A 116 16.46 5.70 -38.20
C THR A 116 17.83 5.11 -37.87
N ALA A 117 17.86 3.85 -37.43
CA ALA A 117 19.10 3.15 -37.14
C ALA A 117 20.00 2.95 -38.38
N LYS A 118 19.43 3.07 -39.59
CA LYS A 118 20.16 3.05 -40.88
C LYS A 118 21.17 4.19 -40.96
N VAL A 119 20.79 5.39 -40.52
CA VAL A 119 21.67 6.57 -40.50
C VAL A 119 22.61 6.53 -39.31
N ARG A 120 22.07 6.28 -38.11
CA ARG A 120 22.84 6.23 -36.87
C ARG A 120 22.11 5.44 -35.79
N LYS A 121 22.80 4.48 -35.16
CA LYS A 121 22.29 3.81 -33.94
C LYS A 121 22.51 4.69 -32.71
N GLY A 122 21.43 5.09 -32.05
CA GLY A 122 21.48 5.96 -30.87
C GLY A 122 22.21 5.35 -29.67
N LEU A 123 22.86 6.20 -28.88
CA LEU A 123 23.54 5.81 -27.62
C LEU A 123 22.58 5.18 -26.61
N LEU A 124 21.38 5.75 -26.44
CA LEU A 124 20.40 5.24 -25.49
C LEU A 124 19.94 3.82 -25.85
N SER A 125 19.74 3.55 -27.14
CA SER A 125 19.38 2.21 -27.64
C SER A 125 20.43 1.16 -27.27
N GLN A 126 21.72 1.50 -27.35
CA GLN A 126 22.83 0.62 -26.98
C GLN A 126 22.92 0.39 -25.47
N ILE A 127 22.76 1.44 -24.66
CA ILE A 127 22.74 1.35 -23.19
C ILE A 127 21.58 0.44 -22.74
N LEU A 128 20.40 0.63 -23.31
CA LEU A 128 19.23 -0.20 -23.02
C LEU A 128 19.43 -1.66 -23.43
N GLU A 129 20.13 -1.91 -24.55
CA GLU A 129 20.45 -3.25 -25.01
C GLU A 129 21.34 -4.01 -24.01
N GLU A 130 22.36 -3.35 -23.47
CA GLU A 130 23.23 -3.92 -22.43
C GLU A 130 22.47 -4.20 -21.12
N LEU A 131 21.65 -3.25 -20.67
CA LEU A 131 20.86 -3.38 -19.43
C LEU A 131 19.82 -4.50 -19.55
N LEU A 132 19.09 -4.57 -20.66
CA LEU A 132 18.07 -5.59 -20.91
C LEU A 132 18.70 -6.97 -21.12
N SER A 133 19.84 -7.06 -21.80
CA SER A 133 20.62 -8.29 -21.95
C SER A 133 21.12 -8.81 -20.60
N ALA A 134 21.65 -7.93 -19.74
CA ALA A 134 22.03 -8.27 -18.38
C ALA A 134 20.84 -8.75 -17.54
N ARG A 135 19.67 -8.09 -17.69
CA ARG A 135 18.43 -8.49 -17.00
C ARG A 135 17.96 -9.86 -17.48
N LYS A 136 18.03 -10.15 -18.79
CA LYS A 136 17.67 -11.45 -19.36
C LYS A 136 18.51 -12.58 -18.77
N ARG A 137 19.83 -12.38 -18.62
CA ARG A 137 20.73 -13.34 -17.94
C ARG A 137 20.31 -13.57 -16.47
N ALA A 138 20.06 -12.49 -15.73
CA ALA A 138 19.61 -12.59 -14.34
C ALA A 138 18.25 -13.31 -14.18
N LYS A 139 17.30 -13.10 -15.10
CA LYS A 139 16.01 -13.85 -15.11
C LYS A 139 16.23 -15.34 -15.44
N LYS A 140 17.16 -15.67 -16.34
CA LYS A 140 17.49 -17.07 -16.66
C LYS A 140 18.08 -17.80 -15.46
N GLU A 141 19.02 -17.16 -14.75
CA GLU A 141 19.56 -17.68 -13.48
C GLU A 141 18.46 -17.88 -12.43
N LEU A 142 17.54 -16.91 -12.29
CA LEU A 142 16.41 -17.01 -11.37
C LEU A 142 15.46 -18.18 -11.68
N GLY A 143 15.26 -18.50 -12.95
CA GLY A 143 14.33 -19.55 -13.39
C GLY A 143 14.78 -20.97 -13.06
N VAL A 144 16.09 -21.19 -12.90
CA VAL A 144 16.67 -22.52 -12.60
C VAL A 144 17.01 -22.71 -11.13
N GLU A 145 17.06 -21.62 -10.34
CA GLU A 145 17.37 -21.69 -8.92
C GLU A 145 16.22 -22.36 -8.13
N THR A 146 16.53 -23.11 -7.08
CA THR A 146 15.54 -23.78 -6.25
C THR A 146 15.47 -23.17 -4.84
N ASP A 147 16.60 -22.69 -4.32
CA ASP A 147 16.68 -22.10 -2.98
C ASP A 147 15.89 -20.78 -2.89
N SER A 148 15.04 -20.68 -1.86
CA SER A 148 14.12 -19.55 -1.67
C SER A 148 14.87 -18.24 -1.40
N PHE A 149 15.93 -18.29 -0.59
CA PHE A 149 16.71 -17.09 -0.26
C PHE A 149 17.48 -16.59 -1.48
N LYS A 150 18.18 -17.47 -2.20
CA LYS A 150 18.88 -17.13 -3.45
C LYS A 150 17.92 -16.63 -4.52
N LYS A 151 16.73 -17.23 -4.67
CA LYS A 151 15.65 -16.71 -5.53
C LYS A 151 15.30 -15.27 -5.19
N ALA A 152 15.14 -14.95 -3.90
CA ALA A 152 14.86 -13.58 -3.46
C ALA A 152 15.99 -12.61 -3.83
N VAL A 153 17.26 -13.01 -3.66
CA VAL A 153 18.44 -12.21 -4.04
C VAL A 153 18.52 -12.00 -5.55
N LEU A 154 18.34 -13.05 -6.35
CA LEU A 154 18.33 -12.98 -7.81
C LEU A 154 17.15 -12.13 -8.33
N ASN A 155 15.99 -12.23 -7.69
CA ASN A 155 14.86 -11.36 -7.98
C ASN A 155 15.19 -9.89 -7.67
N GLY A 156 15.83 -9.61 -6.53
CA GLY A 156 16.35 -8.27 -6.21
C GLY A 156 17.32 -7.75 -7.28
N ARG A 157 18.22 -8.62 -7.78
CA ARG A 157 19.16 -8.29 -8.85
C ARG A 157 18.45 -7.94 -10.17
N GLN A 158 17.48 -8.73 -10.63
CA GLN A 158 16.76 -8.43 -11.87
C GLN A 158 15.89 -7.17 -11.74
N LEU A 159 15.27 -6.94 -10.57
CA LEU A 159 14.50 -5.73 -10.28
C LEU A 159 15.38 -4.48 -10.34
N ALA A 160 16.59 -4.53 -9.78
CA ALA A 160 17.53 -3.41 -9.83
C ALA A 160 17.95 -3.05 -11.27
N LEU A 161 18.09 -4.06 -12.14
CA LEU A 161 18.35 -3.85 -13.58
C LEU A 161 17.12 -3.27 -14.30
N LYS A 162 15.90 -3.77 -13.99
CA LYS A 162 14.64 -3.19 -14.50
C LYS A 162 14.52 -1.71 -14.13
N ILE A 163 14.76 -1.36 -12.87
CA ILE A 163 14.72 0.02 -12.38
C ILE A 163 15.75 0.88 -13.13
N SER A 164 16.96 0.37 -13.34
CA SER A 164 18.01 1.10 -14.07
C SER A 164 17.62 1.37 -15.52
N ALA A 165 17.03 0.38 -16.21
CA ALA A 165 16.54 0.55 -17.59
C ALA A 165 15.37 1.55 -17.66
N ASN A 166 14.38 1.45 -16.76
CA ASN A 166 13.26 2.39 -16.71
C ASN A 166 13.70 3.82 -16.34
N SER A 167 14.78 3.95 -15.55
CA SER A 167 15.35 5.25 -15.18
C SER A 167 15.96 5.97 -16.38
N VAL A 168 16.36 5.29 -17.46
CA VAL A 168 16.92 5.93 -18.66
C VAL A 168 15.92 6.93 -19.25
N TYR A 169 14.68 6.49 -19.48
CA TYR A 169 13.57 7.35 -19.91
C TYR A 169 13.26 8.45 -18.87
N GLY A 170 13.18 8.09 -17.58
CA GLY A 170 12.86 9.07 -16.54
C GLY A 170 13.88 10.20 -16.44
N LEU A 171 15.14 9.91 -16.76
CA LEU A 171 16.24 10.88 -16.75
C LEU A 171 16.25 11.78 -17.98
N THR A 172 15.77 11.32 -19.15
CA THR A 172 15.58 12.21 -20.31
C THR A 172 14.48 13.24 -20.03
N GLY A 173 13.45 12.88 -19.26
CA GLY A 173 12.35 13.79 -18.88
C GLY A 173 12.57 14.62 -17.61
N ALA A 174 13.71 14.47 -16.92
CA ALA A 174 13.95 15.16 -15.65
C ALA A 174 14.46 16.59 -15.88
N THR A 175 13.57 17.58 -15.75
CA THR A 175 13.91 19.02 -15.91
C THR A 175 14.92 19.50 -14.87
N VAL A 176 14.82 19.01 -13.64
CA VAL A 176 15.82 19.21 -12.59
C VAL A 176 16.87 18.10 -12.68
N GLY A 177 17.89 18.33 -13.52
CA GLY A 177 18.91 17.31 -13.77
C GLY A 177 19.98 17.70 -14.78
N LYS A 178 20.79 16.71 -15.15
CA LYS A 178 21.79 16.81 -16.21
C LYS A 178 21.19 16.29 -17.52
N LEU A 179 21.30 17.10 -18.57
CA LEU A 179 20.92 16.76 -19.95
C LEU A 179 19.41 16.42 -20.13
N PRO A 180 18.47 17.28 -19.71
CA PRO A 180 17.05 17.08 -20.02
C PRO A 180 16.80 17.12 -21.53
N CYS A 181 15.92 16.26 -22.02
CA CYS A 181 15.42 16.25 -23.38
C CYS A 181 13.96 15.78 -23.38
N LEU A 182 13.05 16.74 -23.25
CA LEU A 182 11.62 16.50 -23.17
C LEU A 182 11.08 15.81 -24.43
N ALA A 183 11.62 16.12 -25.62
CA ALA A 183 11.24 15.47 -26.88
C ALA A 183 11.33 13.94 -26.81
N ILE A 184 12.40 13.39 -26.23
CA ILE A 184 12.54 11.93 -26.08
C ILE A 184 11.46 11.39 -25.12
N ALA A 185 11.24 12.08 -24.01
CA ALA A 185 10.29 11.65 -22.99
C ALA A 185 8.84 11.71 -23.49
N SER A 186 8.43 12.82 -24.12
CA SER A 186 7.09 13.00 -24.67
C SER A 186 6.81 12.07 -25.86
N SER A 187 7.78 11.87 -26.76
CA SER A 187 7.64 10.87 -27.83
C SER A 187 7.47 9.46 -27.27
N THR A 188 8.22 9.10 -26.23
CA THR A 188 8.13 7.77 -25.61
C THR A 188 6.76 7.54 -24.97
N THR A 189 6.23 8.52 -24.22
CA THR A 189 4.89 8.39 -23.63
C THR A 189 3.80 8.37 -24.69
N SER A 190 3.92 9.19 -25.73
CA SER A 190 2.95 9.26 -26.82
C SER A 190 2.85 7.93 -27.59
N TYR A 191 3.99 7.29 -27.91
CA TYR A 191 3.97 5.92 -28.45
C TYR A 191 3.32 4.93 -27.48
N GLY A 192 3.64 5.01 -26.19
CA GLY A 192 3.02 4.15 -25.17
C GLY A 192 1.49 4.26 -25.16
N ARG A 193 0.95 5.48 -25.26
CA ARG A 193 -0.51 5.72 -25.34
C ARG A 193 -1.12 5.09 -26.58
N GLN A 194 -0.53 5.31 -27.76
CA GLN A 194 -1.01 4.72 -29.01
C GLN A 194 -0.96 3.19 -28.99
N MET A 195 0.08 2.61 -28.39
CA MET A 195 0.24 1.15 -28.32
C MET A 195 -0.82 0.49 -27.44
N ILE A 196 -1.20 1.11 -26.32
CA ILE A 196 -2.27 0.61 -25.45
C ILE A 196 -3.60 0.66 -26.19
N GLU A 197 -3.95 1.77 -26.84
CA GLU A 197 -5.22 1.89 -27.56
C GLU A 197 -5.29 0.89 -28.71
N LYS A 198 -4.21 0.79 -29.51
CA LYS A 198 -4.10 -0.22 -30.58
C LYS A 198 -4.24 -1.64 -30.04
N THR A 199 -3.66 -1.93 -28.88
CA THR A 199 -3.79 -3.26 -28.24
C THR A 199 -5.23 -3.55 -27.87
N LYS A 200 -5.94 -2.56 -27.32
CA LYS A 200 -7.36 -2.69 -27.00
C LYS A 200 -8.19 -2.92 -28.26
N GLU A 201 -8.02 -2.10 -29.28
CA GLU A 201 -8.73 -2.24 -30.57
C GLU A 201 -8.50 -3.61 -31.21
N GLU A 202 -7.25 -4.08 -31.27
CA GLU A 202 -6.91 -5.37 -31.89
C GLU A 202 -7.49 -6.56 -31.11
N VAL A 203 -7.53 -6.50 -29.78
CA VAL A 203 -8.13 -7.54 -28.94
C VAL A 203 -9.65 -7.56 -29.08
N GLU A 204 -10.30 -6.41 -28.97
CA GLU A 204 -11.77 -6.30 -29.06
C GLU A 204 -12.28 -6.59 -30.47
N ALA A 205 -11.51 -6.31 -31.52
CA ALA A 205 -11.89 -6.62 -32.89
C ALA A 205 -11.71 -8.10 -33.25
N LYS A 206 -10.63 -8.75 -32.79
CA LYS A 206 -10.33 -10.14 -33.14
C LYS A 206 -11.20 -11.14 -32.39
N TYR A 207 -11.30 -11.00 -31.06
CA TYR A 207 -11.92 -11.99 -30.19
C TYR A 207 -13.42 -11.71 -30.03
N THR A 208 -14.18 -11.96 -31.09
CA THR A 208 -15.64 -11.70 -31.17
C THR A 208 -16.43 -12.93 -31.60
N ILE A 209 -17.73 -12.93 -31.30
CA ILE A 209 -18.65 -13.99 -31.76
C ILE A 209 -18.69 -14.05 -33.29
N ALA A 210 -18.62 -12.89 -33.95
CA ALA A 210 -18.58 -12.80 -35.42
C ALA A 210 -17.37 -13.51 -36.03
N ASN A 211 -16.24 -13.56 -35.32
CA ASN A 211 -15.01 -14.24 -35.75
C ASN A 211 -14.93 -15.71 -35.27
N GLY A 212 -16.04 -16.27 -34.75
CA GLY A 212 -16.11 -17.67 -34.33
C GLY A 212 -15.65 -17.96 -32.90
N TYR A 213 -15.45 -16.93 -32.06
CA TYR A 213 -15.20 -17.11 -30.63
C TYR A 213 -16.52 -17.26 -29.85
N SER A 214 -16.45 -17.77 -28.63
CA SER A 214 -17.65 -18.04 -27.82
C SER A 214 -18.31 -16.77 -27.27
N HIS A 215 -17.54 -15.69 -27.09
CA HIS A 215 -17.97 -14.44 -26.50
C HIS A 215 -17.22 -13.27 -27.15
N ASP A 216 -17.76 -12.06 -27.00
CA ASP A 216 -17.04 -10.83 -27.32
C ASP A 216 -16.11 -10.46 -26.16
N ALA A 217 -14.81 -10.39 -26.46
CA ALA A 217 -13.81 -9.97 -25.51
C ALA A 217 -13.92 -8.47 -25.23
N GLN A 218 -13.66 -8.07 -23.99
CA GLN A 218 -13.71 -6.68 -23.56
C GLN A 218 -12.47 -6.33 -22.76
N VAL A 219 -11.82 -5.21 -23.08
CA VAL A 219 -10.75 -4.65 -22.24
C VAL A 219 -11.37 -3.84 -21.13
N ILE A 220 -11.37 -4.41 -19.93
CA ILE A 220 -12.04 -3.80 -18.77
C ILE A 220 -11.15 -2.79 -18.03
N TYR A 221 -9.83 -2.87 -18.23
CA TYR A 221 -8.87 -1.95 -17.62
C TYR A 221 -7.52 -1.98 -18.34
N GLY A 222 -6.75 -0.91 -18.24
CA GLY A 222 -5.35 -0.87 -18.64
C GLY A 222 -4.58 0.20 -17.88
N ASP A 223 -3.39 -0.15 -17.40
CA ASP A 223 -2.50 0.75 -16.65
C ASP A 223 -1.13 0.77 -17.31
N THR A 224 -0.87 1.81 -18.12
CA THR A 224 0.43 2.14 -18.73
C THR A 224 1.06 1.07 -19.63
N ASP A 225 1.40 -0.11 -19.10
CA ASP A 225 2.06 -1.21 -19.79
C ASP A 225 1.22 -2.49 -19.84
N SER A 226 0.12 -2.54 -19.08
CA SER A 226 -0.74 -3.72 -19.01
C SER A 226 -2.17 -3.45 -19.47
N VAL A 227 -2.78 -4.45 -20.10
CA VAL A 227 -4.20 -4.51 -20.45
C VAL A 227 -4.85 -5.73 -19.79
N MET A 228 -6.06 -5.54 -19.27
CA MET A 228 -6.84 -6.58 -18.60
C MET A 228 -8.06 -6.91 -19.44
N VAL A 229 -8.06 -8.12 -19.98
CA VAL A 229 -9.03 -8.60 -20.96
C VAL A 229 -9.96 -9.61 -20.32
N LYS A 230 -11.25 -9.33 -20.39
CA LYS A 230 -12.31 -10.30 -20.10
C LYS A 230 -12.66 -11.00 -21.41
N PHE A 231 -12.25 -12.25 -21.56
CA PHE A 231 -12.56 -13.04 -22.76
C PHE A 231 -13.96 -13.65 -22.76
N GLY A 232 -14.59 -13.82 -21.59
CA GLY A 232 -15.95 -14.37 -21.47
C GLY A 232 -16.03 -15.75 -20.80
N PRO A 233 -15.30 -16.79 -21.27
CA PRO A 233 -15.35 -18.13 -20.68
C PRO A 233 -15.02 -18.14 -19.19
N ASN A 234 -15.75 -18.94 -18.41
CA ASN A 234 -15.55 -19.11 -16.98
C ASN A 234 -14.43 -20.11 -16.62
N ASP A 235 -13.87 -20.78 -17.62
CA ASP A 235 -12.77 -21.74 -17.44
C ASP A 235 -11.41 -21.04 -17.46
N LEU A 236 -10.60 -21.30 -16.42
CA LEU A 236 -9.27 -20.73 -16.27
C LEU A 236 -8.31 -21.17 -17.38
N ALA A 237 -8.33 -22.46 -17.75
CA ALA A 237 -7.39 -22.98 -18.76
C ALA A 237 -7.64 -22.33 -20.12
N THR A 238 -8.90 -22.21 -20.53
CA THR A 238 -9.33 -21.52 -21.75
C THR A 238 -8.95 -20.04 -21.72
N ALA A 239 -9.19 -19.33 -20.60
CA ALA A 239 -8.81 -17.93 -20.48
C ALA A 239 -7.28 -17.72 -20.56
N MET A 240 -6.49 -18.63 -19.99
CA MET A 240 -5.02 -18.60 -20.10
C MET A 240 -4.56 -18.88 -21.54
N GLN A 241 -5.19 -19.84 -22.24
CA GLN A 241 -4.88 -20.14 -23.64
C GLN A 241 -5.17 -18.93 -24.54
N LEU A 242 -6.36 -18.33 -24.42
CA LEU A 242 -6.74 -17.12 -25.15
C LEU A 242 -5.82 -15.94 -24.83
N GLY A 243 -5.41 -15.80 -23.56
CA GLY A 243 -4.44 -14.78 -23.15
C GLY A 243 -3.08 -14.94 -23.83
N ASN A 244 -2.56 -16.17 -23.94
CA ASN A 244 -1.31 -16.43 -24.65
C ASN A 244 -1.44 -16.17 -26.16
N GLU A 245 -2.53 -16.65 -26.77
CA GLU A 245 -2.82 -16.42 -28.20
C GLU A 245 -2.92 -14.92 -28.51
N ALA A 246 -3.62 -14.15 -27.67
CA ALA A 246 -3.78 -12.72 -27.81
C ALA A 246 -2.44 -11.98 -27.66
N ALA A 247 -1.60 -12.39 -26.69
CA ALA A 247 -0.27 -11.81 -26.52
C ALA A 247 0.60 -11.99 -27.76
N GLU A 248 0.60 -13.18 -28.36
CA GLU A 248 1.35 -13.45 -29.59
C GLU A 248 0.79 -12.70 -30.80
N TYR A 249 -0.53 -12.73 -30.98
CA TYR A 249 -1.23 -12.03 -32.07
C TYR A 249 -0.94 -10.53 -32.05
N VAL A 250 -1.12 -9.88 -30.90
CA VAL A 250 -0.90 -8.45 -30.75
C VAL A 250 0.59 -8.10 -30.89
N SER A 251 1.49 -8.94 -30.37
CA SER A 251 2.94 -8.74 -30.52
C SER A 251 3.38 -8.66 -31.99
N ALA A 252 2.75 -9.44 -32.88
CA ALA A 252 3.05 -9.42 -34.31
C ALA A 252 2.68 -8.10 -35.01
N LYS A 253 1.84 -7.25 -34.39
CA LYS A 253 1.41 -5.95 -34.92
C LYS A 253 2.36 -4.80 -34.58
N PHE A 254 3.40 -5.08 -33.80
CA PHE A 254 4.38 -4.09 -33.35
C PHE A 254 5.79 -4.41 -33.89
N ILE A 255 6.61 -3.37 -34.00
CA ILE A 255 8.01 -3.48 -34.41
C ILE A 255 8.85 -4.11 -33.29
N LYS A 256 9.76 -5.03 -33.65
CA LYS A 256 10.70 -5.62 -32.68
C LYS A 256 11.59 -4.51 -32.08
N PRO A 257 11.92 -4.52 -30.77
CA PRO A 257 11.74 -5.60 -29.80
C PRO A 257 10.46 -5.51 -28.96
N ILE A 258 9.47 -4.70 -29.35
CA ILE A 258 8.21 -4.57 -28.63
C ILE A 258 7.49 -5.92 -28.66
N LYS A 259 7.10 -6.41 -27.49
CA LYS A 259 6.30 -7.61 -27.33
C LYS A 259 5.40 -7.50 -26.11
N LEU A 260 4.21 -8.07 -26.26
CA LEU A 260 3.24 -8.29 -25.21
C LEU A 260 3.41 -9.72 -24.68
N GLU A 261 3.36 -9.88 -23.37
CA GLU A 261 3.47 -11.18 -22.70
C GLU A 261 2.18 -11.44 -21.91
N PHE A 262 1.66 -12.66 -21.99
CA PHE A 262 0.68 -13.13 -21.02
C PHE A 262 1.37 -13.30 -19.67
N GLU A 263 0.83 -12.64 -18.63
CA GLU A 263 1.45 -12.68 -17.31
C GLU A 263 0.68 -13.57 -16.33
N LYS A 264 -0.65 -13.45 -16.33
CA LYS A 264 -1.53 -14.02 -15.30
C LYS A 264 -3.01 -13.92 -15.66
N VAL A 265 -3.83 -14.63 -14.90
CA VAL A 265 -5.30 -14.45 -14.85
C VAL A 265 -5.71 -14.07 -13.43
N TYR A 266 -6.69 -13.17 -13.29
CA TYR A 266 -7.41 -12.93 -12.05
C TYR A 266 -8.74 -13.67 -12.04
N TYR A 267 -9.01 -14.45 -10.98
CA TYR A 267 -10.30 -15.12 -10.80
C TYR A 267 -10.56 -15.53 -9.33
N PRO A 268 -11.52 -14.91 -8.61
CA PRO A 268 -12.29 -13.73 -9.01
C PRO A 268 -11.44 -12.45 -9.02
N TYR A 269 -11.99 -11.39 -9.59
CA TYR A 269 -11.35 -10.08 -9.73
C TYR A 269 -12.25 -8.93 -9.25
N LEU A 270 -11.71 -8.03 -8.43
CA LEU A 270 -12.39 -6.83 -7.91
C LEU A 270 -11.66 -5.58 -8.38
N LEU A 271 -12.27 -4.86 -9.32
CA LEU A 271 -11.73 -3.62 -9.88
C LEU A 271 -12.48 -2.41 -9.31
N ILE A 272 -11.80 -1.69 -8.41
CA ILE A 272 -12.40 -0.59 -7.66
C ILE A 272 -12.20 0.73 -8.39
N ASN A 273 -10.96 1.05 -8.76
CA ASN A 273 -10.62 2.29 -9.44
C ASN A 273 -9.24 2.17 -10.11
N LYS A 274 -8.79 3.23 -10.79
CA LYS A 274 -7.43 3.32 -11.33
C LYS A 274 -6.41 3.00 -10.24
N LYS A 275 -5.51 2.05 -10.51
CA LYS A 275 -4.44 1.59 -9.61
C LYS A 275 -4.95 1.02 -8.27
N ARG A 276 -6.23 0.65 -8.19
CA ARG A 276 -6.89 0.10 -7.00
C ARG A 276 -7.74 -1.12 -7.36
N TYR A 277 -7.20 -2.30 -7.13
CA TYR A 277 -7.87 -3.56 -7.43
C TYR A 277 -7.32 -4.69 -6.56
N ALA A 278 -8.11 -5.77 -6.45
CA ALA A 278 -7.74 -7.00 -5.77
C ALA A 278 -8.22 -8.21 -6.56
N GLY A 279 -7.54 -9.34 -6.44
CA GLY A 279 -7.99 -10.58 -7.09
C GLY A 279 -7.10 -11.75 -6.70
N LEU A 280 -7.57 -12.97 -6.97
CA LEU A 280 -6.71 -14.15 -6.84
C LEU A 280 -5.83 -14.26 -8.07
N PHE A 281 -4.54 -14.39 -7.84
CA PHE A 281 -3.50 -14.39 -8.85
C PHE A 281 -3.24 -15.83 -9.32
N TRP A 282 -3.48 -16.10 -10.61
CA TRP A 282 -3.29 -17.43 -11.20
C TRP A 282 -2.24 -17.38 -12.31
N THR A 283 -1.14 -18.12 -12.14
CA THR A 283 -0.17 -18.42 -13.21
C THR A 283 -0.39 -19.80 -13.82
N LYS A 284 -1.09 -20.68 -13.10
CA LYS A 284 -1.47 -22.02 -13.53
C LYS A 284 -2.92 -22.29 -13.15
N PRO A 285 -3.65 -23.16 -13.88
CA PRO A 285 -5.08 -23.34 -13.67
C PRO A 285 -5.43 -24.13 -12.41
N GLU A 286 -4.50 -24.89 -11.80
CA GLU A 286 -4.83 -25.82 -10.71
C GLU A 286 -4.97 -25.13 -9.34
N LYS A 287 -4.16 -24.10 -9.09
CA LYS A 287 -4.14 -23.40 -7.79
C LYS A 287 -3.67 -21.96 -7.95
N TRP A 288 -4.36 -21.05 -7.26
CA TRP A 288 -3.94 -19.67 -7.15
C TRP A 288 -2.63 -19.53 -6.36
N ASP A 289 -1.79 -18.58 -6.77
CA ASP A 289 -0.49 -18.33 -6.17
C ASP A 289 -0.61 -17.49 -4.90
N LYS A 290 -1.40 -16.40 -4.98
CA LYS A 290 -1.68 -15.48 -3.86
C LYS A 290 -2.91 -14.63 -4.14
N MET A 291 -3.44 -13.99 -3.10
CA MET A 291 -4.31 -12.83 -3.26
C MET A 291 -3.44 -11.60 -3.57
N ASP A 292 -3.60 -11.00 -4.75
CA ASP A 292 -2.90 -9.77 -5.11
C ASP A 292 -3.78 -8.55 -4.80
N THR A 293 -3.16 -7.52 -4.24
CA THR A 293 -3.82 -6.32 -3.77
C THR A 293 -2.99 -5.11 -4.18
N LYS A 294 -3.51 -4.29 -5.10
CA LYS A 294 -2.81 -3.10 -5.61
C LYS A 294 -3.49 -1.83 -5.14
N GLY A 295 -2.73 -0.94 -4.50
CA GLY A 295 -3.18 0.40 -4.10
C GLY A 295 -4.31 0.46 -3.06
N ILE A 296 -4.77 -0.68 -2.56
CA ILE A 296 -5.73 -0.77 -1.47
C ILE A 296 -5.06 -0.64 -0.10
N GLU A 297 -5.87 -0.47 0.93
CA GLU A 297 -5.42 -0.13 2.27
C GLU A 297 -4.53 -1.20 2.95
N THR A 298 -4.57 -2.46 2.52
CA THR A 298 -3.76 -3.57 3.08
C THR A 298 -2.26 -3.37 2.91
N VAL A 299 -1.81 -2.76 1.81
CA VAL A 299 -0.38 -2.53 1.51
C VAL A 299 0.07 -1.10 1.86
N ARG A 300 -0.87 -0.26 2.29
CA ARG A 300 -0.64 1.14 2.62
C ARG A 300 -0.27 1.31 4.09
N ARG A 301 0.77 2.11 4.35
CA ARG A 301 1.33 2.31 5.70
C ARG A 301 0.78 3.55 6.42
N ASP A 302 -0.19 4.25 5.84
CA ASP A 302 -0.75 5.50 6.37
C ASP A 302 -2.08 5.31 7.14
N ASN A 303 -2.61 4.08 7.19
CA ASN A 303 -3.81 3.72 7.95
C ASN A 303 -3.44 2.98 9.24
N CYS A 304 -4.38 2.89 10.18
CA CYS A 304 -4.20 2.03 11.34
C CYS A 304 -4.26 0.54 10.97
N ARG A 305 -3.67 -0.30 11.81
CA ARG A 305 -3.60 -1.75 11.61
C ARG A 305 -4.99 -2.41 11.55
N LEU A 306 -5.96 -1.88 12.31
CA LEU A 306 -7.35 -2.34 12.26
C LEU A 306 -7.89 -2.32 10.82
N VAL A 307 -7.69 -1.23 10.08
CA VAL A 307 -8.15 -1.13 8.69
C VAL A 307 -7.48 -2.20 7.83
N GLN A 308 -6.16 -2.39 7.97
CA GLN A 308 -5.44 -3.41 7.19
C GLN A 308 -6.02 -4.81 7.45
N THR A 309 -6.20 -5.17 8.72
CA THR A 309 -6.74 -6.47 9.12
C THR A 309 -8.17 -6.65 8.64
N VAL A 310 -9.05 -5.68 8.87
CA VAL A 310 -10.46 -5.76 8.46
C VAL A 310 -10.56 -5.92 6.95
N ILE A 311 -9.84 -5.09 6.18
CA ILE A 311 -9.88 -5.16 4.72
C ILE A 311 -9.28 -6.46 4.19
N GLU A 312 -8.16 -6.94 4.75
CA GLU A 312 -7.57 -8.21 4.32
C GLU A 312 -8.52 -9.38 4.61
N THR A 313 -9.10 -9.44 5.81
CA THR A 313 -10.04 -10.51 6.20
C THR A 313 -11.29 -10.46 5.34
N SER A 314 -11.89 -9.28 5.15
CA SER A 314 -13.05 -9.13 4.25
C SER A 314 -12.72 -9.57 2.83
N LEU A 315 -11.56 -9.21 2.27
CA LEU A 315 -11.16 -9.67 0.93
C LEU A 315 -10.93 -11.18 0.86
N ARG A 316 -10.41 -11.81 1.91
CA ARG A 316 -10.29 -13.28 1.98
C ARG A 316 -11.66 -13.93 1.97
N MET A 317 -12.59 -13.46 2.80
CA MET A 317 -13.97 -13.98 2.85
C MET A 317 -14.68 -13.79 1.50
N LEU A 318 -14.48 -12.64 0.85
CA LEU A 318 -15.13 -12.32 -0.44
C LEU A 318 -14.51 -13.06 -1.63
N LEU A 319 -13.18 -13.14 -1.73
CA LEU A 319 -12.48 -13.65 -2.91
C LEU A 319 -12.13 -15.14 -2.83
N ILE A 320 -11.82 -15.65 -1.62
CA ILE A 320 -11.41 -17.04 -1.41
C ILE A 320 -12.62 -17.87 -0.99
N GLU A 321 -13.27 -17.48 0.11
CA GLU A 321 -14.37 -18.25 0.69
C GLU A 321 -15.70 -18.02 -0.05
N ARG A 322 -15.79 -16.91 -0.80
CA ARG A 322 -17.00 -16.45 -1.50
C ARG A 322 -18.20 -16.26 -0.57
N ASP A 323 -17.94 -15.97 0.71
CA ASP A 323 -18.96 -15.72 1.73
C ASP A 323 -19.16 -14.22 1.95
N VAL A 324 -20.09 -13.66 1.17
CA VAL A 324 -20.46 -12.25 1.27
C VAL A 324 -21.22 -11.95 2.56
N GLN A 325 -21.98 -12.90 3.10
CA GLN A 325 -22.77 -12.67 4.30
C GLN A 325 -21.87 -12.68 5.55
N GLY A 326 -20.99 -13.67 5.67
CA GLY A 326 -19.98 -13.72 6.73
C GLY A 326 -19.08 -12.49 6.70
N ALA A 327 -18.69 -11.99 5.52
CA ALA A 327 -17.90 -10.77 5.40
C ALA A 327 -18.64 -9.53 5.94
N GLN A 328 -19.96 -9.43 5.72
CA GLN A 328 -20.77 -8.34 6.27
C GLN A 328 -20.92 -8.44 7.78
N ASP A 329 -21.15 -9.64 8.31
CA ASP A 329 -21.35 -9.86 9.74
C ASP A 329 -20.06 -9.62 10.52
N TYR A 330 -18.91 -10.06 9.99
CA TYR A 330 -17.59 -9.74 10.53
C TYR A 330 -17.33 -8.23 10.61
N VAL A 331 -17.69 -7.47 9.57
CA VAL A 331 -17.52 -6.01 9.54
C VAL A 331 -18.42 -5.34 10.59
N LYS A 332 -19.69 -5.76 10.68
CA LYS A 332 -20.64 -5.23 11.67
C LYS A 332 -20.19 -5.51 13.10
N GLU A 333 -19.72 -6.72 13.37
CA GLU A 333 -19.15 -7.10 14.66
C GLU A 333 -17.93 -6.25 15.00
N THR A 334 -16.99 -6.11 14.08
CA THR A 334 -15.79 -5.28 14.29
C THR A 334 -16.13 -3.81 14.56
N ILE A 335 -17.13 -3.26 13.86
CA ILE A 335 -17.61 -1.88 14.11
C ILE A 335 -18.25 -1.79 15.49
N SER A 336 -19.05 -2.78 15.89
CA SER A 336 -19.65 -2.86 17.23
C SER A 336 -18.58 -2.88 18.32
N GLU A 337 -17.55 -3.71 18.15
CA GLU A 337 -16.40 -3.77 19.07
C GLU A 337 -15.64 -2.46 19.15
N LEU A 338 -15.44 -1.78 18.02
CA LEU A 338 -14.77 -0.47 17.96
C LEU A 338 -15.56 0.56 18.77
N LEU A 339 -16.87 0.66 18.54
CA LEU A 339 -17.74 1.64 19.22
C LEU A 339 -17.93 1.33 20.71
N GLN A 340 -17.77 0.08 21.11
CA GLN A 340 -17.81 -0.36 22.51
C GLN A 340 -16.45 -0.30 23.22
N ASN A 341 -15.40 0.26 22.59
CA ASN A 341 -14.01 0.29 23.11
C ASN A 341 -13.42 -1.11 23.40
N LYS A 342 -13.86 -2.15 22.70
CA LYS A 342 -13.32 -3.52 22.84
C LYS A 342 -12.10 -3.76 21.95
N VAL A 343 -11.88 -2.91 20.94
CA VAL A 343 -10.70 -2.98 20.07
C VAL A 343 -9.43 -2.57 20.81
N ASP A 344 -8.37 -3.37 20.64
CA ASP A 344 -7.06 -3.08 21.22
C ASP A 344 -6.47 -1.79 20.61
N MET A 345 -5.98 -0.88 21.47
CA MET A 345 -5.42 0.40 21.03
C MET A 345 -4.22 0.23 20.10
N SER A 346 -3.44 -0.86 20.23
CA SER A 346 -2.33 -1.15 19.31
C SER A 346 -2.80 -1.30 17.85
N SER A 347 -4.05 -1.75 17.64
CA SER A 347 -4.66 -1.82 16.30
C SER A 347 -5.07 -0.44 15.76
N LEU A 348 -5.18 0.57 16.62
CA LEU A 348 -5.60 1.93 16.27
C LEU A 348 -4.43 2.89 16.01
N VAL A 349 -3.18 2.45 16.26
CA VAL A 349 -1.98 3.25 16.03
C VAL A 349 -1.80 3.53 14.54
N ILE A 350 -1.61 4.81 14.20
CA ILE A 350 -1.28 5.30 12.87
C ILE A 350 0.17 5.75 12.88
N THR A 351 0.93 5.46 11.82
CA THR A 351 2.32 5.94 11.69
C THR A 351 2.50 6.78 10.43
N LYS A 352 3.18 7.92 10.56
CA LYS A 352 3.56 8.77 9.42
C LYS A 352 5.02 9.21 9.51
N ALA A 353 5.70 9.25 8.37
CA ALA A 353 7.07 9.70 8.29
C ALA A 353 7.16 11.22 8.41
N LEU A 354 8.04 11.71 9.28
CA LEU A 354 8.34 13.12 9.44
C LEU A 354 9.38 13.53 8.39
N SER A 355 8.91 13.98 7.22
CA SER A 355 9.78 14.21 6.06
C SER A 355 10.28 15.65 5.91
N LYS A 356 9.63 16.61 6.56
CA LYS A 356 10.01 18.03 6.54
C LYS A 356 9.89 18.63 7.93
N SER A 357 10.70 19.64 8.24
CA SER A 357 10.54 20.48 9.42
C SER A 357 9.30 21.37 9.29
N ASP A 358 9.11 21.95 8.10
CA ASP A 358 8.03 22.91 7.83
C ASP A 358 7.06 22.40 6.77
N TYR A 359 5.78 22.35 7.15
CA TYR A 359 4.67 22.07 6.26
C TYR A 359 3.79 23.30 6.15
N ALA A 360 3.36 23.63 4.93
CA ALA A 360 2.44 24.75 4.69
C ALA A 360 1.09 24.59 5.41
N ALA A 361 0.68 23.35 5.69
CA ALA A 361 -0.53 23.03 6.44
C ALA A 361 -0.19 22.16 7.66
N LYS A 362 -0.78 22.50 8.81
CA LYS A 362 -0.60 21.75 10.06
C LYS A 362 -1.04 20.30 9.91
N GLN A 363 -0.14 19.36 10.24
CA GLN A 363 -0.40 17.93 10.19
C GLN A 363 -0.42 17.33 11.60
N ALA A 364 -1.19 16.25 11.77
CA ALA A 364 -1.33 15.60 13.07
C ALA A 364 -0.03 15.04 13.65
N HIS A 365 0.84 14.48 12.80
CA HIS A 365 2.12 13.89 13.22
C HIS A 365 3.20 14.95 13.49
N THR A 366 3.15 16.09 12.79
CA THR A 366 4.12 17.20 12.97
C THR A 366 3.83 17.94 14.27
N GLU A 367 2.57 18.32 14.50
CA GLU A 367 2.14 18.97 15.74
C GLU A 367 2.32 18.07 16.96
N LEU A 368 2.15 16.76 16.79
CA LEU A 368 2.47 15.81 17.86
C LEU A 368 3.97 15.76 18.13
N ALA A 369 4.83 15.68 17.11
CA ALA A 369 6.28 15.66 17.28
C ALA A 369 6.77 16.93 18.03
N GLU A 370 6.24 18.10 17.69
CA GLU A 370 6.54 19.33 18.42
C GLU A 370 6.03 19.31 19.87
N ARG A 371 4.82 18.79 20.11
CA ARG A 371 4.31 18.59 21.48
C ARG A 371 5.14 17.59 22.28
N MET A 372 5.64 16.53 21.66
CA MET A 372 6.54 15.57 22.31
C MET A 372 7.87 16.26 22.65
N ARG A 373 8.45 17.04 21.72
CA ARG A 373 9.68 17.79 21.95
C ARG A 373 9.58 18.81 23.09
N LYS A 374 8.42 19.47 23.22
CA LYS A 374 8.14 20.38 24.35
C LYS A 374 7.98 19.66 25.68
N ARG A 375 7.49 18.41 25.67
CA ARG A 375 7.31 17.58 26.87
C ARG A 375 8.63 16.99 27.33
N ASP A 376 9.37 16.40 26.39
CA ASP A 376 10.69 15.84 26.59
C ASP A 376 11.45 15.81 25.26
N ALA A 377 12.49 16.64 25.15
CA ALA A 377 13.30 16.74 23.95
C ALA A 377 14.12 15.46 23.67
N GLY A 378 14.45 14.67 24.71
CA GLY A 378 15.27 13.46 24.56
C GLY A 378 14.53 12.28 23.90
N SER A 379 13.20 12.25 23.98
CA SER A 379 12.36 11.18 23.42
C SER A 379 11.65 11.56 22.10
N ALA A 380 11.89 12.79 21.61
CA ALA A 380 11.20 13.35 20.47
C ALA A 380 11.68 12.74 19.12
N PRO A 381 10.76 12.49 18.16
CA PRO A 381 11.12 12.01 16.82
C PRO A 381 12.02 13.00 16.05
N ALA A 382 13.01 12.47 15.33
CA ALA A 382 13.88 13.23 14.44
C ALA A 382 13.37 13.23 12.99
N LEU A 383 13.97 14.09 12.15
CA LEU A 383 13.62 14.16 10.73
C LEU A 383 14.03 12.86 10.01
N GLY A 384 13.08 12.26 9.31
CA GLY A 384 13.19 10.92 8.72
C GLY A 384 12.50 9.82 9.53
N ASP A 385 12.23 10.05 10.82
CA ASP A 385 11.57 9.06 11.69
C ASP A 385 10.08 8.92 11.38
N ARG A 386 9.51 7.80 11.81
CA ARG A 386 8.05 7.61 11.84
C ARG A 386 7.49 8.00 13.20
N VAL A 387 6.53 8.90 13.19
CA VAL A 387 5.75 9.31 14.37
C VAL A 387 4.52 8.42 14.46
N ALA A 388 4.40 7.71 15.58
CA ALA A 388 3.23 6.89 15.91
C ALA A 388 2.24 7.71 16.73
N TYR A 389 0.96 7.65 16.40
CA TYR A 389 -0.08 8.38 17.12
C TYR A 389 -1.44 7.68 17.06
N VAL A 390 -2.30 8.00 18.02
CA VAL A 390 -3.73 7.66 18.01
C VAL A 390 -4.57 8.94 18.07
N MET A 391 -5.84 8.83 17.73
CA MET A 391 -6.77 9.95 17.72
C MET A 391 -7.66 9.91 18.95
N VAL A 392 -7.46 10.88 19.85
CA VAL A 392 -8.23 11.03 21.09
C VAL A 392 -9.46 11.91 20.88
N LYS A 393 -10.45 11.75 21.76
CA LYS A 393 -11.67 12.55 21.76
C LYS A 393 -11.36 13.97 22.22
N GLY A 394 -11.50 14.93 21.32
CA GLY A 394 -11.36 16.36 21.59
C GLY A 394 -12.70 17.05 21.84
N ALA A 395 -12.64 18.39 22.01
CA ALA A 395 -13.86 19.21 22.04
C ALA A 395 -14.58 19.17 20.69
N ALA A 396 -15.86 19.52 20.69
CA ALA A 396 -16.63 19.62 19.44
C ALA A 396 -15.96 20.63 18.50
N GLY A 397 -15.71 20.24 17.25
CA GLY A 397 -15.04 21.07 16.25
C GLY A 397 -13.51 21.08 16.31
N SER A 398 -12.87 20.40 17.28
CA SER A 398 -11.41 20.28 17.33
C SER A 398 -10.85 19.65 16.05
N LYS A 399 -9.78 20.25 15.53
CA LYS A 399 -9.16 19.82 14.28
C LYS A 399 -8.35 18.55 14.50
N GLY A 400 -8.16 17.77 13.42
CA GLY A 400 -7.47 16.48 13.52
C GLY A 400 -6.05 16.57 14.11
N TYR A 401 -5.33 17.67 13.89
CA TYR A 401 -3.98 17.84 14.43
C TYR A 401 -3.93 18.17 15.93
N GLU A 402 -5.03 18.63 16.52
CA GLU A 402 -5.17 18.85 17.97
C GLU A 402 -5.52 17.56 18.72
N LYS A 403 -6.10 16.59 17.99
CA LYS A 403 -6.60 15.32 18.53
C LYS A 403 -5.61 14.16 18.42
N SER A 404 -4.43 14.35 17.83
CA SER A 404 -3.40 13.31 17.83
C SER A 404 -2.70 13.24 19.18
N GLU A 405 -2.37 12.04 19.64
CA GLU A 405 -1.56 11.88 20.85
C GLU A 405 -0.68 10.64 20.78
N ASP A 406 0.42 10.65 21.53
CA ASP A 406 1.32 9.51 21.66
C ASP A 406 0.59 8.33 22.34
N PRO A 407 0.67 7.09 21.79
CA PRO A 407 -0.08 5.97 22.35
C PRO A 407 0.30 5.61 23.79
N ILE A 408 1.56 5.82 24.20
CA ILE A 408 1.99 5.56 25.59
C ILE A 408 1.37 6.62 26.49
N PHE A 409 1.42 7.89 26.09
CA PHE A 409 0.79 8.97 26.84
C PHE A 409 -0.72 8.73 27.02
N VAL A 410 -1.40 8.23 25.98
CA VAL A 410 -2.83 7.86 26.05
C VAL A 410 -3.07 6.73 27.05
N LEU A 411 -2.22 5.69 27.03
CA LEU A 411 -2.32 4.58 27.98
C LEU A 411 -2.08 5.05 29.41
N GLU A 412 -1.07 5.86 29.68
CA GLU A 412 -0.75 6.34 31.03
C GLU A 412 -1.88 7.23 31.59
N ASN A 413 -2.47 8.07 30.75
CA ASN A 413 -3.42 9.10 31.18
C ASN A 413 -4.91 8.75 30.96
N ASN A 414 -5.23 7.55 30.47
CA ASN A 414 -6.57 7.10 30.05
C ASN A 414 -7.32 8.12 29.19
N LEU A 415 -6.67 8.62 28.15
CA LEU A 415 -7.36 9.54 27.26
C LEU A 415 -8.39 8.77 26.42
N PRO A 416 -9.65 9.24 26.34
CA PRO A 416 -10.68 8.58 25.55
C PRO A 416 -10.33 8.62 24.06
N ILE A 417 -10.53 7.50 23.37
CA ILE A 417 -10.32 7.37 21.93
C ILE A 417 -11.53 7.94 21.17
N ASP A 418 -11.27 8.61 20.04
CA ASP A 418 -12.32 9.06 19.12
C ASP A 418 -12.75 7.93 18.19
N THR A 419 -13.58 7.02 18.69
CA THR A 419 -14.06 5.83 17.94
C THR A 419 -14.80 6.22 16.65
N MET A 420 -15.52 7.34 16.66
CA MET A 420 -16.22 7.86 15.48
C MET A 420 -15.26 8.35 14.39
N TYR A 421 -14.11 8.93 14.75
CA TYR A 421 -13.06 9.22 13.78
C TYR A 421 -12.57 7.93 13.09
N TYR A 422 -12.33 6.87 13.83
CA TYR A 422 -11.88 5.60 13.23
C TYR A 422 -12.95 4.98 12.34
N LEU A 423 -14.23 5.00 12.75
CA LEU A 423 -15.32 4.53 11.91
C LEU A 423 -15.43 5.35 10.61
N ASN A 424 -15.55 6.67 10.71
CA ASN A 424 -15.88 7.54 9.57
C ASN A 424 -14.67 7.83 8.66
N ASN A 425 -13.48 8.03 9.24
CA ASN A 425 -12.30 8.47 8.48
C ASN A 425 -11.38 7.32 8.10
N GLN A 426 -11.35 6.22 8.88
CA GLN A 426 -10.44 5.09 8.65
C GLN A 426 -11.16 3.90 7.99
N LEU A 427 -12.33 3.48 8.48
CA LEU A 427 -13.03 2.27 7.99
C LEU A 427 -14.05 2.53 6.87
N ALA A 428 -14.85 3.59 6.96
CA ALA A 428 -15.99 3.80 6.06
C ALA A 428 -15.62 3.82 4.57
N LYS A 429 -14.61 4.61 4.18
CA LYS A 429 -14.22 4.74 2.77
C LYS A 429 -13.60 3.45 2.21
N PRO A 430 -12.68 2.76 2.90
CA PRO A 430 -12.16 1.47 2.43
C PRO A 430 -13.24 0.38 2.32
N LEU A 431 -14.15 0.31 3.29
CA LEU A 431 -15.25 -0.66 3.26
C LEU A 431 -16.21 -0.39 2.10
N GLY A 432 -16.64 0.87 1.91
CA GLY A 432 -17.48 1.26 0.77
C GLY A 432 -16.87 0.83 -0.56
N ARG A 433 -15.57 1.12 -0.77
CA ARG A 433 -14.86 0.73 -2.00
C ARG A 433 -14.87 -0.76 -2.34
N ILE A 434 -14.95 -1.64 -1.34
CA ILE A 434 -14.90 -3.09 -1.54
C ILE A 434 -16.30 -3.69 -1.62
N PHE A 435 -17.23 -3.20 -0.81
CA PHE A 435 -18.59 -3.74 -0.75
C PHE A 435 -19.56 -3.09 -1.76
N GLU A 436 -19.36 -1.83 -2.16
CA GLU A 436 -20.23 -1.16 -3.15
C GLU A 436 -20.29 -1.90 -4.49
N PRO A 437 -19.17 -2.36 -5.09
CA PRO A 437 -19.22 -3.11 -6.35
C PRO A 437 -19.90 -4.48 -6.27
N ILE A 438 -20.12 -5.01 -5.06
CA ILE A 438 -20.67 -6.36 -4.82
C ILE A 438 -22.13 -6.27 -4.38
N LEU A 439 -22.43 -5.36 -3.45
CA LEU A 439 -23.74 -5.24 -2.79
C LEU A 439 -24.59 -4.07 -3.30
N GLY A 440 -23.97 -3.11 -3.98
CA GLY A 440 -24.53 -1.80 -4.29
C GLY A 440 -24.42 -0.80 -3.13
N GLU A 441 -24.53 0.50 -3.44
CA GLU A 441 -24.28 1.61 -2.51
C GLU A 441 -25.13 1.53 -1.22
N LYS A 442 -26.44 1.30 -1.37
CA LYS A 442 -27.36 1.29 -0.22
C LYS A 442 -27.03 0.21 0.81
N LYS A 443 -26.71 -1.01 0.34
CA LYS A 443 -26.36 -2.13 1.23
C LYS A 443 -24.95 -1.97 1.81
N ALA A 444 -24.01 -1.41 1.06
CA ALA A 444 -22.69 -1.10 1.62
C ALA A 444 -22.77 -0.05 2.74
N GLN A 445 -23.62 0.98 2.58
CA GLN A 445 -23.82 2.01 3.61
C GLN A 445 -24.50 1.47 4.87
N SER A 446 -25.35 0.43 4.77
CA SER A 446 -25.95 -0.21 5.95
C SER A 446 -24.95 -1.03 6.78
N LEU A 447 -23.72 -1.23 6.31
CA LEU A 447 -22.64 -1.77 7.16
C LEU A 447 -22.14 -0.75 8.18
N LEU A 448 -22.26 0.54 7.87
CA LEU A 448 -21.75 1.63 8.70
C LEU A 448 -22.82 2.20 9.65
N THR A 449 -24.08 1.81 9.47
CA THR A 449 -25.22 2.30 10.25
C THR A 449 -26.16 1.15 10.56
N GLY A 450 -26.69 1.10 11.78
CA GLY A 450 -27.60 0.01 12.18
C GLY A 450 -27.59 -0.25 13.68
N GLU A 451 -28.25 -1.33 14.10
CA GLU A 451 -28.36 -1.70 15.52
C GLU A 451 -26.98 -1.91 16.17
N HIS A 452 -26.05 -2.51 15.43
CA HIS A 452 -24.66 -2.73 15.86
C HIS A 452 -23.88 -1.43 16.15
N THR A 453 -24.36 -0.28 15.66
CA THR A 453 -23.73 1.03 15.90
C THR A 453 -24.39 1.86 17.00
N ARG A 454 -25.52 1.41 17.55
CA ARG A 454 -26.27 2.18 18.56
C ARG A 454 -25.65 2.12 19.95
N SER A 455 -24.88 1.07 20.24
CA SER A 455 -24.21 0.88 21.53
C SER A 455 -22.83 1.51 21.51
N ILE A 456 -22.71 2.71 22.07
CA ILE A 456 -21.45 3.45 22.16
C ILE A 456 -21.00 3.51 23.61
N SER A 457 -19.81 2.99 23.89
CA SER A 457 -19.15 3.13 25.19
C SER A 457 -18.15 4.28 25.12
N VAL A 458 -18.10 5.14 26.13
CA VAL A 458 -17.11 6.22 26.22
C VAL A 458 -16.42 6.12 27.57
N ALA A 459 -15.10 5.91 27.55
CA ALA A 459 -14.29 5.96 28.75
C ALA A 459 -14.27 7.38 29.33
N ALA A 460 -14.42 7.49 30.65
CA ALA A 460 -14.24 8.76 31.34
C ALA A 460 -12.74 9.10 31.42
N PRO A 461 -12.32 10.32 31.03
CA PRO A 461 -10.91 10.71 31.14
C PRO A 461 -10.47 10.76 32.61
N THR A 462 -9.27 10.28 32.93
CA THR A 462 -8.70 10.44 34.28
C THR A 462 -8.09 11.82 34.55
N MET A 463 -7.88 12.63 33.51
CA MET A 463 -7.28 13.96 33.62
C MET A 463 -8.18 15.05 33.03
N GLY A 464 -8.17 16.21 33.68
CA GLY A 464 -8.91 17.41 33.27
C GLY A 464 -9.24 18.29 34.47
N GLY A 465 -9.35 19.61 34.27
CA GLY A 465 -9.63 20.56 35.36
C GLY A 465 -10.88 20.19 36.16
N LEU A 466 -11.94 19.73 35.49
CA LEU A 466 -13.17 19.24 36.13
C LEU A 466 -13.02 17.88 36.82
N MET A 467 -12.22 16.95 36.27
CA MET A 467 -12.10 15.59 36.83
C MET A 467 -11.32 15.55 38.15
N LYS A 468 -10.58 16.61 38.50
CA LYS A 468 -9.98 16.76 39.83
C LYS A 468 -11.01 16.93 40.95
N PHE A 469 -12.23 17.36 40.61
CA PHE A 469 -13.33 17.57 41.56
C PHE A 469 -14.41 16.47 41.49
N ALA A 470 -14.22 15.47 40.64
CA ALA A 470 -15.17 14.37 40.48
C ALA A 470 -15.02 13.35 41.63
N GLN A 471 -16.10 13.13 42.39
CA GLN A 471 -16.15 12.06 43.38
C GLN A 471 -16.39 10.72 42.67
N LYS A 472 -15.50 9.74 42.88
CA LYS A 472 -15.67 8.40 42.32
C LYS A 472 -16.67 7.61 43.16
N THR A 473 -17.83 7.34 42.59
CA THR A 473 -18.84 6.45 43.20
C THR A 473 -18.71 5.06 42.59
N SER A 474 -18.46 4.06 43.43
CA SER A 474 -18.46 2.65 43.03
C SER A 474 -19.86 2.23 42.55
N THR A 475 -19.94 1.35 41.57
CA THR A 475 -21.21 0.78 41.07
C THR A 475 -21.22 -0.72 41.23
N CYS A 476 -22.42 -1.29 41.46
CA CYS A 476 -22.64 -2.73 41.54
C CYS A 476 -22.21 -3.39 40.21
N LEU A 477 -21.39 -4.45 40.27
CA LEU A 477 -20.92 -5.13 39.06
C LEU A 477 -22.04 -5.86 38.30
N GLY A 478 -23.12 -6.24 39.00
CA GLY A 478 -24.31 -6.89 38.43
C GLY A 478 -25.25 -5.92 37.72
N CYS A 479 -25.82 -4.97 38.46
CA CYS A 479 -26.89 -4.07 37.96
C CYS A 479 -26.44 -2.64 37.63
N LYS A 480 -25.17 -2.29 37.86
CA LYS A 480 -24.60 -0.93 37.66
C LYS A 480 -25.21 0.19 38.52
N LYS A 481 -26.07 -0.15 39.51
CA LYS A 481 -26.58 0.79 40.51
C LYS A 481 -25.41 1.39 41.32
N PRO A 482 -25.38 2.71 41.57
CA PRO A 482 -24.39 3.33 42.46
C PRO A 482 -24.48 2.73 43.87
N LEU A 483 -23.32 2.37 44.44
CA LEU A 483 -23.19 1.87 45.80
C LEU A 483 -22.92 3.05 46.73
N THR A 484 -23.96 3.55 47.39
CA THR A 484 -23.92 4.78 48.20
C THR A 484 -24.06 4.51 49.70
N SER A 485 -24.55 3.34 50.10
CA SER A 485 -24.69 2.94 51.50
C SER A 485 -23.31 2.71 52.14
N LYS A 486 -23.20 2.91 53.45
CA LYS A 486 -21.92 2.73 54.18
C LYS A 486 -21.38 1.30 54.07
N GLU A 487 -22.28 0.32 53.98
CA GLU A 487 -21.96 -1.11 53.91
C GLU A 487 -21.56 -1.55 52.49
N GLU A 488 -22.08 -0.90 51.44
CA GLU A 488 -21.84 -1.34 50.06
C GLU A 488 -20.84 -0.45 49.30
N ARG A 489 -20.56 0.78 49.76
CA ARG A 489 -19.75 1.77 49.01
C ARG A 489 -18.37 1.26 48.57
N ASP A 490 -17.80 0.36 49.37
CA ASP A 490 -16.46 -0.20 49.18
C ASP A 490 -16.50 -1.62 48.56
N GLY A 491 -17.68 -2.21 48.42
CA GLY A 491 -17.93 -3.55 47.89
C GLY A 491 -18.05 -3.62 46.36
N ALA A 492 -18.20 -4.84 45.82
CA ALA A 492 -18.40 -5.10 44.39
C ALA A 492 -19.89 -5.27 44.03
N VAL A 493 -20.71 -5.78 44.96
CA VAL A 493 -22.09 -6.21 44.71
C VAL A 493 -23.05 -5.56 45.72
N GLY A 494 -24.07 -4.88 45.22
CA GLY A 494 -25.14 -4.35 46.09
C GLY A 494 -26.08 -5.44 46.59
N SER A 495 -26.79 -5.17 47.68
CA SER A 495 -27.79 -6.02 48.35
C SER A 495 -28.75 -6.71 47.39
N GLU A 496 -29.29 -6.00 46.39
CA GLU A 496 -30.20 -6.55 45.37
C GLU A 496 -29.56 -7.64 44.49
N CYS A 497 -28.24 -7.61 44.29
CA CYS A 497 -27.49 -8.56 43.47
C CYS A 497 -26.71 -9.60 44.31
N SER A 498 -26.86 -9.59 45.63
CA SER A 498 -26.16 -10.50 46.56
C SER A 498 -26.33 -11.98 46.19
N HIS A 499 -27.54 -12.38 45.75
CA HIS A 499 -27.83 -13.74 45.28
C HIS A 499 -26.97 -14.20 44.09
N ARG A 500 -26.36 -13.26 43.34
CA ARG A 500 -25.46 -13.54 42.20
C ARG A 500 -23.99 -13.33 42.52
N PHE A 501 -23.64 -13.20 43.80
CA PHE A 501 -22.28 -12.92 44.23
C PHE A 501 -21.26 -13.94 43.67
N SER A 502 -21.55 -15.23 43.83
CA SER A 502 -20.66 -16.32 43.36
C SER A 502 -20.45 -16.29 41.84
N GLU A 503 -21.52 -16.09 41.06
CA GLU A 503 -21.47 -15.94 39.60
C GLU A 503 -20.60 -14.75 39.18
N LEU A 504 -20.82 -13.58 39.79
CA LEU A 504 -20.08 -12.35 39.48
C LEU A 504 -18.61 -12.43 39.89
N TYR A 505 -18.33 -13.08 41.03
CA TYR A 505 -16.97 -13.34 41.49
C TYR A 505 -16.24 -14.28 40.54
N GLN A 506 -16.84 -15.43 40.19
CA GLN A 506 -16.25 -16.38 39.24
C GLN A 506 -15.96 -15.73 37.89
N ARG A 507 -16.88 -14.90 37.36
CA ARG A 507 -16.65 -14.18 36.10
C ARG A 507 -15.47 -13.21 36.20
N SER A 508 -15.36 -12.48 37.31
CA SER A 508 -14.29 -11.50 37.53
C SER A 508 -12.93 -12.19 37.73
N LEU A 509 -12.92 -13.32 38.45
CA LEU A 509 -11.75 -14.17 38.66
C LEU A 509 -11.24 -14.77 37.34
N SER A 510 -12.13 -15.33 36.51
CA SER A 510 -11.76 -15.85 35.20
C SER A 510 -11.16 -14.77 34.30
N LYS A 511 -11.78 -13.57 34.26
CA LYS A 511 -11.24 -12.41 33.53
C LYS A 511 -9.84 -12.01 34.02
N GLN A 512 -9.62 -11.95 35.34
CA GLN A 512 -8.32 -11.65 35.93
C GLN A 512 -7.27 -12.70 35.52
N SER A 513 -7.61 -13.99 35.61
CA SER A 513 -6.73 -15.09 35.22
C SER A 513 -6.32 -15.01 33.76
N GLU A 514 -7.25 -14.70 32.84
CA GLU A 514 -6.95 -14.54 31.42
C GLU A 514 -5.99 -13.36 31.17
N LEU A 515 -6.19 -12.25 31.86
CA LEU A 515 -5.34 -11.05 31.74
C LEU A 515 -3.94 -11.28 32.31
N GLU A 516 -3.81 -12.02 33.42
CA GLU A 516 -2.52 -12.41 33.99
C GLU A 516 -1.72 -13.30 33.04
N VAL A 517 -2.36 -14.30 32.42
CA VAL A 517 -1.73 -15.16 31.41
C VAL A 517 -1.28 -14.32 30.21
N ARG A 518 -2.13 -13.40 29.72
CA ARG A 518 -1.79 -12.52 28.60
C ARG A 518 -0.60 -11.61 28.95
N PHE A 519 -0.60 -11.01 30.13
CA PHE A 519 0.50 -10.19 30.63
C PHE A 519 1.82 -10.98 30.68
N ALA A 520 1.82 -12.15 31.34
CA ALA A 520 3.00 -12.98 31.49
C ALA A 520 3.59 -13.40 30.13
N ARG A 521 2.74 -13.82 29.19
CA ARG A 521 3.18 -14.21 27.83
C ARG A 521 3.86 -13.07 27.08
N LEU A 522 3.29 -11.86 27.13
CA LEU A 522 3.83 -10.70 26.42
C LEU A 522 5.17 -10.24 27.01
N TRP A 523 5.27 -10.14 28.34
CA TRP A 523 6.50 -9.70 29.01
C TRP A 523 7.64 -10.72 28.94
N THR A 524 7.34 -12.01 29.07
CA THR A 524 8.34 -13.08 28.90
C THR A 524 8.86 -13.13 27.45
N GLN A 525 7.99 -12.90 26.47
CA GLN A 525 8.43 -12.81 25.07
C GLN A 525 9.40 -11.65 24.83
N CYS A 526 9.22 -10.53 25.53
CA CYS A 526 10.16 -9.42 25.47
C CYS A 526 11.54 -9.79 26.04
N GLN A 527 11.63 -10.53 27.14
CA GLN A 527 12.91 -11.02 27.68
C GLN A 527 13.62 -11.96 26.69
N ARG A 528 12.87 -12.89 26.08
CA ARG A 528 13.42 -13.78 25.03
C ARG A 528 13.93 -13.00 23.82
N CYS A 529 13.20 -11.97 23.40
CA CYS A 529 13.61 -11.10 22.31
C CYS A 529 14.89 -10.31 22.63
N GLN A 530 15.01 -9.81 23.87
CA GLN A 530 16.21 -9.11 24.35
C GLN A 530 17.41 -10.05 24.51
N GLY A 531 17.18 -11.33 24.83
CA GLY A 531 18.23 -12.31 25.09
C GLY A 531 18.78 -12.29 26.52
N SER A 532 18.23 -11.45 27.41
CA SER A 532 18.56 -11.43 28.83
C SER A 532 17.31 -11.65 29.68
N MET A 533 17.43 -12.51 30.69
CA MET A 533 16.40 -12.72 31.71
C MET A 533 16.66 -11.89 32.98
N HIS A 534 17.86 -11.31 33.10
CA HIS A 534 18.33 -10.66 34.33
C HIS A 534 18.39 -9.14 34.24
N ASN A 535 18.34 -8.58 33.02
CA ASN A 535 18.33 -7.15 32.78
C ASN A 535 16.92 -6.63 32.52
N GLU A 536 16.70 -5.35 32.79
CA GLU A 536 15.45 -4.68 32.44
C GLU A 536 15.25 -4.64 30.91
N VAL A 537 14.01 -4.85 30.46
CA VAL A 537 13.65 -4.78 29.05
C VAL A 537 13.48 -3.32 28.60
N ILE A 538 14.58 -2.71 28.17
CA ILE A 538 14.58 -1.36 27.58
C ILE A 538 14.42 -1.50 26.06
N CYS A 539 13.18 -1.47 25.58
CA CYS A 539 12.85 -1.54 24.15
C CYS A 539 11.94 -0.38 23.78
N SER A 540 12.26 0.32 22.69
CA SER A 540 11.50 1.45 22.12
C SER A 540 11.02 1.18 20.69
N SER A 541 11.04 -0.08 20.25
CA SER A 541 10.69 -0.49 18.89
C SER A 541 9.20 -0.29 18.60
N ARG A 542 8.84 0.86 18.01
CA ARG A 542 7.47 1.22 17.63
C ARG A 542 6.86 0.32 16.55
N ASP A 543 7.70 -0.39 15.79
CA ASP A 543 7.27 -1.36 14.78
C ASP A 543 6.96 -2.76 15.36
N CYS A 544 7.28 -2.99 16.65
CA CYS A 544 7.01 -4.27 17.28
C CYS A 544 5.53 -4.34 17.68
N PRO A 545 4.77 -5.39 17.29
CA PRO A 545 3.37 -5.53 17.68
C PRO A 545 3.19 -5.62 19.21
N ILE A 546 4.17 -6.21 19.90
CA ILE A 546 4.12 -6.41 21.36
C ILE A 546 4.32 -5.10 22.12
N PHE A 547 4.96 -4.09 21.53
CA PHE A 547 5.42 -2.89 22.23
C PHE A 547 4.28 -2.14 22.95
N TYR A 548 3.17 -1.88 22.26
CA TYR A 548 1.99 -1.25 22.88
C TYR A 548 1.10 -2.28 23.60
N MET A 549 1.05 -3.51 23.11
CA MET A 549 0.24 -4.58 23.72
C MET A 549 0.68 -4.90 25.15
N ARG A 550 1.99 -4.93 25.44
CA ARG A 550 2.52 -5.24 26.79
C ARG A 550 2.19 -4.13 27.79
N MET A 551 2.16 -2.87 27.35
CA MET A 551 1.81 -1.72 28.19
C MET A 551 0.32 -1.72 28.52
N LYS A 552 -0.53 -2.01 27.54
CA LYS A 552 -1.97 -2.19 27.77
C LYS A 552 -2.25 -3.39 28.68
N ALA A 553 -1.63 -4.54 28.42
CA ALA A 553 -1.83 -5.74 29.23
C ALA A 553 -1.45 -5.53 30.70
N LYS A 554 -0.37 -4.77 30.98
CA LYS A 554 -0.01 -4.35 32.34
C LYS A 554 -1.13 -3.57 33.01
N LYS A 555 -1.71 -2.61 32.29
CA LYS A 555 -2.79 -1.78 32.81
C LYS A 555 -4.09 -2.55 33.03
N ASP A 556 -4.46 -3.40 32.07
CA ASP A 556 -5.69 -4.20 32.14
C ASP A 556 -5.65 -5.16 33.35
N VAL A 557 -4.50 -5.79 33.63
CA VAL A 557 -4.35 -6.68 34.80
C VAL A 557 -4.35 -5.92 36.14
N GLU A 558 -3.77 -4.72 36.19
CA GLU A 558 -3.83 -3.84 37.37
C GLU A 558 -5.26 -3.33 37.65
N GLU A 559 -6.06 -3.08 36.61
CA GLU A 559 -7.46 -2.67 36.76
C GLU A 559 -8.36 -3.83 37.16
N ALA A 560 -8.22 -4.99 36.50
CA ALA A 560 -9.00 -6.18 36.84
C ALA A 560 -8.68 -6.70 38.25
N GLY A 561 -7.42 -6.62 38.70
CA GLY A 561 -7.03 -6.97 40.07
C GLY A 561 -7.68 -6.05 41.11
N ARG A 562 -7.75 -4.74 40.83
CA ARG A 562 -8.48 -3.78 41.70
C ARG A 562 -9.98 -4.02 41.71
N GLU A 563 -10.56 -4.42 40.57
CA GLU A 563 -11.98 -4.79 40.47
C GLU A 563 -12.28 -6.05 41.31
N LEU A 564 -11.41 -7.06 41.25
CA LEU A 564 -11.55 -8.30 42.01
C LEU A 564 -11.40 -8.08 43.52
N GLY A 565 -10.46 -7.23 43.95
CA GLY A 565 -10.29 -6.90 45.38
C GLY A 565 -11.46 -6.15 46.02
N ARG A 566 -12.46 -5.70 45.25
CA ARG A 566 -13.70 -5.14 45.80
C ARG A 566 -14.59 -6.21 46.43
N PHE A 567 -14.53 -7.44 45.94
CA PHE A 567 -15.34 -8.54 46.47
C PHE A 567 -14.98 -8.86 47.92
N ASP A 568 -13.71 -8.70 48.31
CA ASP A 568 -13.23 -8.91 49.69
C ASP A 568 -13.92 -8.01 50.73
N ARG A 569 -14.55 -6.93 50.26
CA ARG A 569 -15.23 -5.92 51.08
C ARG A 569 -16.75 -6.02 51.03
N ASP A 570 -17.31 -6.99 50.30
CA ASP A 570 -18.74 -7.21 50.27
C ASP A 570 -19.22 -7.88 51.57
N ALA A 571 -20.30 -7.35 52.13
CA ALA A 571 -20.94 -7.89 53.35
C ALA A 571 -21.50 -9.31 53.19
N VAL A 572 -21.50 -9.89 51.99
CA VAL A 572 -21.93 -11.28 51.74
C VAL A 572 -20.86 -12.29 52.22
N LEU A 573 -19.61 -11.86 52.40
CA LEU A 573 -18.50 -12.70 52.86
C LEU A 573 -18.37 -12.81 54.39
N TRP A 574 -19.02 -11.91 55.14
CA TRP A 574 -18.86 -11.72 56.58
C TRP A 574 -20.23 -11.80 57.26
#